data_AF-A0A842Q6S6-F1
#
_entry.id   AF-A0A842Q6S6-F1
#
_cell.length_a   1.000
_cell.length_b   1.000
_cell.length_c   1.000
_cell.angle_alpha   90.00
_cell.angle_beta   90.00
_cell.angle_gamma   90.00
#
_symmetry.space_group_name_H-M   'P 1'
#
loop_
_entity.id
_entity.type
_entity.pdbx_description
1 polymer ?
#
loop_
_entity_poly.entity_id
_entity_poly.type
_entity_poly.pdbx_seq_one_letter_code
_entity_poly.pdbx_strand_id
1 'polypeptide(L)'
;MAVRIGNKAPNLKVSEWVQGKPTNIDKEINNVILVEVFQVNCPGCFIYGIPDAIEIYRKYNKRNVTVLGIATAFEDFDKNTLENLKLLLFTGEVIGETRNALSQYGQLIEGKKLPYKIPFPIAMDSLKKESNVFTEGTVMDFIDSNVPDFRSYSESDKSVLINRAKQYLKAKQYSAETFEEYGLRG
;
A
#
# COMPACT_ATOMS: atom_id res chain seq x y z
N MET A 1 6.06 -8.11 14.45
CA MET A 1 5.62 -9.49 14.16
C MET A 1 4.64 -9.38 13.01
N ALA A 2 4.91 -10.03 11.87
CA ALA A 2 3.98 -10.04 10.75
C ALA A 2 2.66 -10.72 11.15
N VAL A 3 1.54 -10.19 10.66
CA VAL A 3 0.19 -10.74 10.89
C VAL A 3 0.14 -12.21 10.43
N ARG A 4 -0.57 -13.05 11.19
CA ARG A 4 -0.77 -14.48 10.89
C ARG A 4 -2.25 -14.82 10.87
N ILE A 5 -2.62 -15.72 9.96
CA ILE A 5 -4.00 -16.25 9.88
C ILE A 5 -4.38 -16.89 11.23
N GLY A 6 -5.59 -16.59 11.70
CA GLY A 6 -6.11 -17.05 13.00
C GLY A 6 -5.79 -16.13 14.18
N ASN A 7 -4.90 -15.16 14.03
CA ASN A 7 -4.65 -14.14 15.05
C ASN A 7 -5.62 -12.97 14.91
N LYS A 8 -5.83 -12.24 16.02
CA LYS A 8 -6.54 -10.95 15.98
C LYS A 8 -5.78 -9.99 15.07
N ALA A 9 -6.47 -9.44 14.08
CA ALA A 9 -5.89 -8.43 13.19
C ALA A 9 -5.58 -7.13 13.98
N PRO A 10 -4.38 -6.55 13.82
CA PRO A 10 -4.01 -5.29 14.46
C PRO A 10 -4.78 -4.12 13.84
N ASN A 11 -4.97 -3.04 14.59
CA ASN A 11 -5.56 -1.83 14.01
C ASN A 11 -4.66 -1.24 12.93
N LEU A 12 -5.27 -0.67 11.89
CA LEU A 12 -4.59 0.10 10.86
C LEU A 12 -3.96 1.35 11.50
N LYS A 13 -2.69 1.61 11.21
CA LYS A 13 -1.95 2.79 11.65
C LYS A 13 -1.99 3.83 10.54
N VAL A 14 -2.91 4.78 10.68
CA VAL A 14 -3.18 5.80 9.66
C VAL A 14 -2.90 7.18 10.21
N SER A 15 -2.36 8.05 9.36
CA SER A 15 -2.07 9.44 9.71
C SER A 15 -3.30 10.34 9.54
N GLU A 16 -4.10 10.10 8.50
CA GLU A 16 -5.31 10.89 8.21
C GLU A 16 -6.36 10.06 7.45
N TRP A 17 -7.63 10.15 7.87
CA TRP A 17 -8.77 9.71 7.05
C TRP A 17 -9.18 10.86 6.11
N VAL A 18 -8.94 10.70 4.81
CA VAL A 18 -9.13 11.77 3.81
C VAL A 18 -10.55 11.78 3.25
N GLN A 19 -11.17 10.61 3.16
CA GLN A 19 -12.53 10.44 2.64
C GLN A 19 -13.32 9.46 3.52
N GLY A 20 -14.62 9.71 3.66
CA GLY A 20 -15.54 8.83 4.37
C GLY A 20 -15.47 8.97 5.89
N LYS A 21 -16.26 8.16 6.60
CA LYS A 21 -16.28 8.18 8.07
C LYS A 21 -15.07 7.39 8.61
N PRO A 22 -14.26 7.97 9.51
CA PRO A 22 -13.16 7.25 10.15
C PRO A 22 -13.62 5.99 10.88
N THR A 23 -12.95 4.86 10.66
CA THR A 23 -13.17 3.58 11.37
C THR A 23 -11.84 2.84 11.55
N ASN A 24 -11.85 1.64 12.15
CA ASN A 24 -10.70 0.75 12.24
C ASN A 24 -11.15 -0.69 12.54
N ILE A 25 -10.22 -1.64 12.54
CA ILE A 25 -10.48 -3.08 12.73
C ILE A 25 -11.27 -3.35 14.02
N ASP A 26 -10.92 -2.67 15.12
CA ASP A 26 -11.58 -2.81 16.41
C ASP A 26 -13.03 -2.29 16.48
N LYS A 27 -13.45 -1.44 15.54
CA LYS A 27 -14.80 -0.85 15.48
C LYS A 27 -15.75 -1.61 14.54
N GLU A 28 -15.22 -2.52 13.73
CA GLU A 28 -15.95 -3.26 12.70
C GLU A 28 -16.20 -4.72 13.15
N ILE A 29 -16.59 -4.91 14.41
CA ILE A 29 -16.82 -6.25 14.97
C ILE A 29 -18.01 -6.91 14.27
N ASN A 30 -17.87 -8.21 13.96
CA ASN A 30 -18.80 -9.03 13.19
C ASN A 30 -18.92 -8.67 11.70
N ASN A 31 -18.12 -7.73 11.20
CA ASN A 31 -17.98 -7.46 9.78
C ASN A 31 -16.77 -8.21 9.20
N VAL A 32 -16.90 -8.64 7.95
CA VAL A 32 -15.72 -8.95 7.12
C VAL A 32 -15.15 -7.61 6.67
N ILE A 33 -13.85 -7.42 6.87
CA ILE A 33 -13.17 -6.17 6.52
C ILE A 33 -12.24 -6.46 5.33
N LEU A 34 -12.51 -5.80 4.20
CA LEU A 34 -11.60 -5.75 3.06
C LEU A 34 -10.79 -4.46 3.14
N VAL A 35 -9.46 -4.58 3.14
CA VAL A 35 -8.55 -3.44 3.12
C VAL A 35 -7.82 -3.43 1.78
N GLU A 36 -8.15 -2.47 0.92
CA GLU A 36 -7.45 -2.21 -0.34
C GLU A 36 -6.24 -1.31 -0.05
N VAL A 37 -5.05 -1.90 -0.05
CA VAL A 37 -3.80 -1.14 0.15
C VAL A 37 -3.23 -0.77 -1.21
N PHE A 38 -3.04 0.52 -1.45
CA PHE A 38 -2.62 1.03 -2.76
C PHE A 38 -1.64 2.19 -2.65
N GLN A 39 -0.93 2.47 -3.75
CA GLN A 39 -0.14 3.68 -3.93
C GLN A 39 -0.82 4.61 -4.93
N VAL A 40 -0.73 5.93 -4.72
CA VAL A 40 -1.26 6.91 -5.69
C VAL A 40 -0.53 6.80 -7.03
N ASN A 41 0.77 6.48 -7.00
CA ASN A 41 1.61 6.28 -8.18
C ASN A 41 1.74 4.81 -8.63
N CYS A 42 0.74 3.96 -8.40
CA CYS A 42 0.75 2.55 -8.82
C CYS A 42 -0.29 2.28 -9.92
N PRO A 43 0.11 2.09 -11.20
CA PRO A 43 -0.83 1.79 -12.29
C PRO A 43 -1.72 0.57 -12.02
N GLY A 44 -1.14 -0.53 -11.53
CA GLY A 44 -1.87 -1.77 -11.27
C GLY A 44 -3.00 -1.61 -10.26
N CYS A 45 -2.82 -0.72 -9.28
CA CYS A 45 -3.82 -0.41 -8.27
C CYS A 45 -5.08 0.23 -8.91
N PHE A 46 -4.93 1.08 -9.92
CA PHE A 46 -6.06 1.75 -10.58
C PHE A 46 -6.66 0.96 -11.75
N ILE A 47 -5.88 0.08 -12.36
CA ILE A 47 -6.34 -0.78 -13.45
C ILE A 47 -7.10 -1.99 -12.88
N TYR A 48 -6.68 -2.53 -11.74
CA TYR A 48 -7.19 -3.80 -11.20
C TYR A 48 -7.71 -3.68 -9.75
N GLY A 49 -6.84 -3.36 -8.78
CA GLY A 49 -7.15 -3.47 -7.35
C GLY A 49 -8.35 -2.62 -6.88
N ILE A 50 -8.29 -1.31 -7.14
CA ILE A 50 -9.36 -0.37 -6.78
C ILE A 50 -10.68 -0.72 -7.49
N PRO A 51 -10.71 -0.97 -8.82
CA PRO A 51 -11.93 -1.47 -9.48
C PRO A 51 -12.55 -2.69 -8.79
N ASP A 52 -11.76 -3.71 -8.45
CA ASP A 52 -12.26 -4.92 -7.77
C ASP A 52 -12.83 -4.59 -6.37
N ALA A 53 -12.13 -3.74 -5.60
CA ALA A 53 -12.61 -3.28 -4.30
C ALA A 53 -13.93 -2.49 -4.41
N ILE A 54 -14.11 -1.70 -5.47
CA ILE A 54 -15.36 -0.98 -5.77
C ILE A 54 -16.50 -1.96 -6.05
N GLU A 55 -16.25 -3.02 -6.81
CA GLU A 55 -17.27 -4.04 -7.08
C GLU A 55 -17.72 -4.76 -5.81
N ILE A 56 -16.76 -5.14 -4.95
CA ILE A 56 -17.04 -5.76 -3.65
C ILE A 56 -17.86 -4.80 -2.78
N TYR A 57 -17.46 -3.52 -2.69
CA TYR A 57 -18.21 -2.51 -1.95
C TYR A 57 -19.66 -2.40 -2.45
N ARG A 58 -19.86 -2.26 -3.77
CA ARG A 58 -21.20 -2.12 -4.36
C ARG A 58 -22.09 -3.33 -4.06
N LYS A 59 -21.52 -4.53 -4.06
CA LYS A 59 -22.27 -5.77 -3.86
C LYS A 59 -22.55 -6.08 -2.39
N TYR A 60 -21.65 -5.71 -1.48
CA TYR A 60 -21.67 -6.23 -0.10
C TYR A 60 -21.72 -5.17 1.02
N ASN A 61 -21.69 -3.86 0.73
CA ASN A 61 -21.71 -2.82 1.78
C ASN A 61 -22.94 -2.84 2.72
N LYS A 62 -24.02 -3.54 2.34
CA LYS A 62 -25.22 -3.76 3.17
C LYS A 62 -25.29 -5.18 3.77
N ARG A 63 -24.21 -5.95 3.69
CA ARG A 63 -24.14 -7.38 4.05
C ARG A 63 -22.95 -7.67 4.98
N ASN A 64 -22.72 -6.81 5.97
CA ASN A 64 -21.63 -6.93 6.94
C ASN A 64 -20.23 -7.02 6.31
N VAL A 65 -20.02 -6.35 5.17
CA VAL A 65 -18.70 -6.18 4.57
C VAL A 65 -18.34 -4.70 4.59
N THR A 66 -17.26 -4.38 5.28
CA THR A 66 -16.66 -3.04 5.30
C THR A 66 -15.47 -3.03 4.36
N VAL A 67 -15.46 -2.11 3.39
CA VAL A 67 -14.32 -1.90 2.49
C VAL A 67 -13.62 -0.62 2.91
N LEU A 68 -12.31 -0.67 3.10
CA LEU A 68 -11.45 0.46 3.44
C LEU A 68 -10.32 0.52 2.43
N GLY A 69 -9.87 1.71 2.05
CA GLY A 69 -8.64 1.86 1.29
C GLY A 69 -7.56 2.56 2.10
N ILE A 70 -6.34 2.07 2.01
CA ILE A 70 -5.17 2.62 2.69
C ILE A 70 -4.13 2.99 1.64
N ALA A 71 -3.99 4.28 1.41
CA ALA A 71 -2.94 4.82 0.56
C ALA A 71 -1.62 4.74 1.33
N THR A 72 -0.68 3.94 0.85
CA THR A 72 0.61 3.70 1.48
C THR A 72 1.75 4.23 0.63
N ALA A 73 2.90 4.51 1.23
CA ALA A 73 4.11 4.91 0.51
C ALA A 73 5.28 4.06 1.00
N PHE A 74 5.75 3.16 0.13
CA PHE A 74 6.98 2.39 0.35
C PHE A 74 8.04 2.65 -0.73
N GLU A 75 7.68 3.38 -1.78
CA GLU A 75 8.54 3.92 -2.82
C GLU A 75 7.92 5.21 -3.39
N ASP A 76 8.66 5.95 -4.23
CA ASP A 76 8.21 7.20 -4.85
C ASP A 76 7.56 8.16 -3.84
N PHE A 77 8.24 8.42 -2.71
CA PHE A 77 7.71 9.22 -1.60
C PHE A 77 7.34 10.66 -2.01
N ASP A 78 7.92 11.16 -3.11
CA ASP A 78 7.58 12.46 -3.72
C ASP A 78 6.21 12.45 -4.43
N LYS A 79 5.71 11.27 -4.83
CA LYS A 79 4.45 11.09 -5.56
C LYS A 79 3.37 10.50 -4.67
N ASN A 80 3.71 9.54 -3.80
CA ASN A 80 2.80 8.90 -2.87
C ASN A 80 2.58 9.76 -1.62
N THR A 81 2.07 10.97 -1.83
CA THR A 81 1.87 11.98 -0.79
C THR A 81 0.40 12.15 -0.43
N LEU A 82 0.17 12.68 0.76
CA LEU A 82 -1.17 13.08 1.21
C LEU A 82 -1.81 14.13 0.28
N GLU A 83 -1.00 15.03 -0.29
CA GLU A 83 -1.45 16.05 -1.24
C GLU A 83 -1.98 15.42 -2.53
N ASN A 84 -1.23 14.49 -3.12
CA ASN A 84 -1.66 13.79 -4.34
C ASN A 84 -2.85 12.84 -4.07
N LEU A 85 -2.93 12.25 -2.87
CA LEU A 85 -4.11 11.51 -2.45
C LEU A 85 -5.36 12.41 -2.37
N LYS A 86 -5.24 13.62 -1.82
CA LYS A 86 -6.33 14.61 -1.78
C LYS A 86 -6.72 15.05 -3.18
N LEU A 87 -5.74 15.33 -4.05
CA LEU A 87 -5.99 15.64 -5.46
C LEU A 87 -6.82 14.55 -6.14
N LEU A 88 -6.39 13.29 -6.01
CA LEU A 88 -7.09 12.12 -6.52
C LEU A 88 -8.53 12.01 -6.01
N LEU A 89 -8.75 12.06 -4.70
CA LEU A 89 -10.07 11.80 -4.12
C LEU A 89 -11.05 12.95 -4.37
N PHE A 90 -10.57 14.20 -4.39
CA PHE A 90 -11.45 15.37 -4.55
C PHE A 90 -11.72 15.73 -6.00
N THR A 91 -10.76 15.50 -6.90
CA THR A 91 -10.87 15.92 -8.31
C THR A 91 -10.94 14.76 -9.30
N GLY A 92 -10.55 13.55 -8.86
CA GLY A 92 -10.37 12.39 -9.73
C GLY A 92 -9.04 12.41 -10.50
N GLU A 93 -8.19 13.43 -10.32
CA GLU A 93 -6.94 13.56 -11.09
C GLU A 93 -5.86 12.58 -10.60
N VAL A 94 -5.23 11.88 -11.55
CA VAL A 94 -4.09 10.98 -11.32
C VAL A 94 -2.79 11.62 -11.76
N ILE A 95 -1.67 11.17 -11.18
CA ILE A 95 -0.33 11.71 -11.41
C ILE A 95 0.68 10.60 -11.76
N GLY A 96 1.88 11.01 -12.17
CA GLY A 96 3.03 10.13 -12.37
C GLY A 96 2.77 8.94 -13.31
N GLU A 97 3.29 7.78 -12.92
CA GLU A 97 3.18 6.53 -13.69
C GLU A 97 1.74 6.08 -13.81
N THR A 98 0.91 6.26 -12.78
CA THR A 98 -0.53 6.00 -12.86
C THR A 98 -1.16 6.78 -14.02
N ARG A 99 -0.89 8.09 -14.11
CA ARG A 99 -1.40 8.91 -15.21
C ARG A 99 -0.84 8.45 -16.55
N ASN A 100 0.46 8.21 -16.64
CA ASN A 100 1.13 7.81 -17.87
C ASN A 100 0.51 6.52 -18.44
N ALA A 101 0.39 5.49 -17.61
CA ALA A 101 -0.17 4.20 -17.99
C ALA A 101 -1.65 4.32 -18.39
N LEU A 102 -2.49 4.92 -17.54
CA LEU A 102 -3.93 5.04 -17.83
C LEU A 102 -4.20 5.89 -19.09
N SER A 103 -3.37 6.91 -19.35
CA SER A 103 -3.45 7.72 -20.57
C SER A 103 -3.15 6.89 -21.81
N GLN A 104 -2.12 6.02 -21.77
CA GLN A 104 -1.79 5.12 -22.89
C GLN A 104 -2.92 4.14 -23.21
N TYR A 105 -3.65 3.68 -22.20
CA TYR A 105 -4.81 2.78 -22.37
C TYR A 105 -6.12 3.51 -22.68
N GLY A 106 -6.13 4.85 -22.80
CA GLY A 106 -7.35 5.62 -23.04
C GLY A 106 -8.36 5.56 -21.87
N GLN A 107 -7.88 5.27 -20.67
CA GLN A 107 -8.71 5.07 -19.47
C GLN A 107 -8.93 6.36 -18.66
N LEU A 108 -8.59 7.54 -19.21
CA LEU A 108 -8.73 8.83 -18.54
C LEU A 108 -9.72 9.76 -19.25
N ILE A 109 -10.54 10.44 -18.45
CA ILE A 109 -11.35 11.58 -18.88
C ILE A 109 -10.42 12.80 -18.96
N GLU A 110 -10.50 13.54 -20.08
CA GLU A 110 -9.67 14.73 -20.35
C GLU A 110 -8.16 14.48 -20.21
N GLY A 111 -7.71 13.23 -20.36
CA GLY A 111 -6.30 12.84 -20.24
C GLY A 111 -5.69 12.96 -18.84
N LYS A 112 -6.51 13.13 -17.79
CA LYS A 112 -6.01 13.26 -16.41
C LYS A 112 -6.91 12.71 -15.31
N LYS A 113 -8.20 12.48 -15.54
CA LYS A 113 -9.15 12.06 -14.49
C LYS A 113 -9.59 10.61 -14.64
N LEU A 114 -9.79 9.93 -13.51
CA LEU A 114 -10.43 8.62 -13.49
C LEU A 114 -11.89 8.68 -13.99
N PRO A 115 -12.38 7.63 -14.67
CA PRO A 115 -13.76 7.55 -15.13
C PRO A 115 -14.73 7.07 -14.03
N TYR A 116 -14.24 6.86 -12.81
CA TYR A 116 -14.99 6.40 -11.66
C TYR A 116 -14.58 7.13 -10.39
N LYS A 117 -15.40 6.99 -9.35
CA LYS A 117 -15.10 7.46 -7.99
C LYS A 117 -14.95 6.28 -7.05
N ILE A 118 -14.08 6.43 -6.06
CA ILE A 118 -13.89 5.45 -4.98
C ILE A 118 -14.97 5.71 -3.92
N PRO A 119 -15.91 4.78 -3.67
CA PRO A 119 -17.12 5.05 -2.90
C PRO A 119 -17.00 4.69 -1.40
N PHE A 120 -15.83 4.28 -0.94
CA PHE A 120 -15.57 3.82 0.43
C PHE A 120 -14.56 4.70 1.16
N PRO A 121 -14.44 4.58 2.50
CA PRO A 121 -13.49 5.37 3.28
C PRO A 121 -12.04 5.13 2.88
N ILE A 122 -11.25 6.20 2.78
CA ILE A 122 -9.83 6.16 2.41
C ILE A 122 -9.01 6.90 3.46
N ALA A 123 -7.92 6.28 3.89
CA ALA A 123 -6.93 6.89 4.76
C ALA A 123 -5.52 6.85 4.14
N MET A 124 -4.65 7.75 4.62
CA MET A 124 -3.22 7.69 4.38
C MET A 124 -2.57 6.86 5.49
N ASP A 125 -1.71 5.91 5.11
CA ASP A 125 -0.86 5.16 6.04
C ASP A 125 0.01 6.12 6.86
N SER A 126 0.38 5.72 8.07
CA SER A 126 1.32 6.46 8.88
C SER A 126 2.74 6.15 8.42
N LEU A 127 3.54 7.19 8.16
CA LEU A 127 4.94 7.03 7.78
C LEU A 127 5.85 7.32 8.97
N LYS A 128 6.70 6.37 9.30
CA LYS A 128 7.77 6.52 10.27
C LYS A 128 9.07 6.79 9.54
N LYS A 129 9.79 7.84 9.93
CA LYS A 129 11.13 8.11 9.39
C LYS A 129 12.10 7.05 9.88
N GLU A 130 12.77 6.39 8.95
CA GLU A 130 13.77 5.39 9.29
C GLU A 130 15.07 6.05 9.73
N SER A 131 15.74 5.44 10.71
CA SER A 131 17.09 5.83 11.09
C SER A 131 18.09 5.17 10.13
N ASN A 132 19.06 5.94 9.62
CA ASN A 132 20.10 5.45 8.70
C ASN A 132 21.09 4.44 9.32
N VAL A 133 20.80 3.89 10.50
CA VAL A 133 21.64 2.91 11.20
C VAL A 133 21.05 1.53 10.97
N PHE A 134 21.57 0.82 9.97
CA PHE A 134 21.26 -0.60 9.74
C PHE A 134 22.48 -1.47 10.06
N THR A 135 22.23 -2.59 10.72
CA THR A 135 23.27 -3.58 11.06
C THR A 135 23.25 -4.73 10.05
N GLU A 136 24.30 -5.55 9.99
CA GLU A 136 24.28 -6.77 9.16
C GLU A 136 23.13 -7.71 9.53
N GLY A 137 22.75 -7.78 10.82
CA GLY A 137 21.59 -8.54 11.28
C GLY A 137 20.28 -8.06 10.62
N THR A 138 20.07 -6.74 10.56
CA THR A 138 18.88 -6.15 9.93
C THR A 138 18.77 -6.48 8.44
N VAL A 139 19.90 -6.52 7.73
CA VAL A 139 19.93 -6.90 6.31
C VAL A 139 19.55 -8.37 6.14
N MET A 140 20.09 -9.24 6.99
CA MET A 140 19.80 -10.68 6.94
C MET A 140 18.34 -10.97 7.31
N ASP A 141 17.79 -10.31 8.32
CA ASP A 141 16.38 -10.44 8.71
C ASP A 141 15.45 -10.03 7.56
N PHE A 142 15.79 -8.95 6.84
CA PHE A 142 15.04 -8.51 5.66
C PHE A 142 15.08 -9.55 4.55
N ILE A 143 16.26 -10.11 4.26
CA ILE A 143 16.41 -11.14 3.22
C ILE A 143 15.65 -12.41 3.58
N ASP A 144 15.84 -12.93 4.80
CA ASP A 144 15.18 -14.16 5.25
C ASP A 144 13.64 -14.01 5.27
N SER A 145 13.12 -12.78 5.44
CA SER A 145 11.68 -12.49 5.39
C SER A 145 11.10 -12.36 3.98
N ASN A 146 11.92 -12.00 2.99
CA ASN A 146 11.46 -11.61 1.65
C ASN A 146 11.94 -12.53 0.53
N VAL A 147 13.01 -13.30 0.74
CA VAL A 147 13.61 -14.20 -0.24
C VAL A 147 13.49 -15.64 0.27
N PRO A 148 12.47 -16.40 -0.19
CA PRO A 148 12.36 -17.82 0.12
C PRO A 148 13.64 -18.58 -0.27
N ASP A 149 14.03 -19.56 0.54
CA ASP A 149 15.16 -20.45 0.28
C ASP A 149 16.51 -19.76 0.02
N PHE A 150 16.68 -18.51 0.47
CA PHE A 150 17.90 -17.71 0.30
C PHE A 150 19.19 -18.49 0.63
N ARG A 151 19.14 -19.33 1.67
CA ARG A 151 20.30 -20.13 2.13
C ARG A 151 20.76 -21.18 1.12
N SER A 152 19.88 -21.61 0.21
CA SER A 152 20.17 -22.61 -0.82
C SER A 152 20.88 -22.04 -2.06
N TYR A 153 20.98 -20.71 -2.18
CA TYR A 153 21.52 -20.05 -3.37
C TYR A 153 23.05 -20.14 -3.42
N SER A 154 23.62 -19.89 -4.62
CA SER A 154 25.07 -19.80 -4.79
C SER A 154 25.65 -18.60 -4.03
N GLU A 155 26.93 -18.66 -3.65
CA GLU A 155 27.58 -17.55 -2.94
C GLU A 155 27.64 -16.25 -3.77
N SER A 156 27.70 -16.37 -5.10
CA SER A 156 27.60 -15.20 -6.01
C SER A 156 26.21 -14.58 -5.96
N ASP A 157 25.13 -15.38 -6.00
CA ASP A 157 23.76 -14.87 -5.97
C ASP A 157 23.41 -14.28 -4.60
N LYS A 158 23.85 -14.94 -3.52
CA LYS A 158 23.71 -14.41 -2.16
C LYS A 158 24.35 -13.04 -2.03
N SER A 159 25.56 -12.86 -2.55
CA SER A 159 26.28 -11.59 -2.51
C SER A 159 25.53 -10.48 -3.26
N VAL A 160 24.94 -10.80 -4.42
CA VAL A 160 24.13 -9.85 -5.19
C VAL A 160 22.86 -9.44 -4.42
N LEU A 161 22.16 -10.40 -3.84
CA LEU A 161 20.94 -10.16 -3.07
C LEU A 161 21.22 -9.35 -1.80
N ILE A 162 22.30 -9.66 -1.07
CA ILE A 162 22.74 -8.89 0.10
C ILE A 162 23.03 -7.44 -0.30
N ASN A 163 23.74 -7.23 -1.40
CA ASN A 163 24.04 -5.87 -1.86
C ASN A 163 22.77 -5.11 -2.27
N ARG A 164 21.82 -5.77 -2.94
CA ARG A 164 20.51 -5.16 -3.28
C ARG A 164 19.71 -4.81 -2.03
N ALA A 165 19.63 -5.72 -1.05
CA ALA A 165 18.97 -5.46 0.22
C ALA A 165 19.61 -4.28 0.97
N LYS A 166 20.94 -4.20 1.02
CA LYS A 166 21.67 -3.06 1.59
C LYS A 166 21.33 -1.75 0.88
N GLN A 167 21.32 -1.74 -0.45
CA GLN A 167 20.99 -0.54 -1.21
C GLN A 167 19.54 -0.10 -0.99
N TYR A 168 18.60 -1.04 -1.00
CA TYR A 168 17.19 -0.79 -0.71
C TYR A 168 17.01 -0.20 0.68
N LEU A 169 17.55 -0.85 1.72
CA LEU A 169 17.45 -0.37 3.10
C LEU A 169 18.12 0.99 3.30
N LYS A 170 19.19 1.29 2.56
CA LYS A 170 19.86 2.60 2.59
C LYS A 170 19.03 3.71 1.91
N ALA A 171 18.28 3.37 0.88
CA ALA A 171 17.41 4.31 0.17
C ALA A 171 16.06 4.51 0.88
N LYS A 172 15.67 3.58 1.77
CA LYS A 172 14.41 3.63 2.51
C LYS A 172 14.40 4.78 3.51
N GLN A 173 13.76 5.89 3.10
CA GLN A 173 13.65 7.10 3.92
C GLN A 173 12.56 6.99 4.98
N TYR A 174 11.50 6.24 4.67
CA TYR A 174 10.34 6.03 5.55
C TYR A 174 9.87 4.57 5.48
N SER A 175 9.22 4.13 6.54
CA SER A 175 8.43 2.90 6.59
C SER A 175 6.96 3.23 6.78
N ALA A 176 6.09 2.54 6.05
CA ALA A 176 4.66 2.67 6.18
C ALA A 176 4.16 1.67 7.23
N GLU A 177 3.63 2.18 8.35
CA GLU A 177 3.45 1.38 9.55
C GLU A 177 2.42 0.25 9.36
N THR A 178 1.31 0.51 8.67
CA THR A 178 0.31 -0.53 8.37
C THR A 178 0.88 -1.56 7.41
N PHE A 179 1.52 -1.10 6.32
CA PHE A 179 2.13 -1.97 5.32
C PHE A 179 3.13 -2.97 5.92
N GLU A 180 4.02 -2.48 6.79
CA GLU A 180 5.03 -3.30 7.46
C GLU A 180 4.43 -4.22 8.54
N GLU A 181 3.47 -3.72 9.34
CA GLU A 181 2.85 -4.51 10.41
C GLU A 181 2.09 -5.73 9.85
N TYR A 182 1.43 -5.54 8.71
CA TYR A 182 0.76 -6.61 7.97
C TYR A 182 1.70 -7.47 7.13
N GLY A 183 2.98 -7.11 7.00
CA GLY A 183 3.96 -7.85 6.20
C GLY A 183 3.58 -7.90 4.72
N LEU A 184 3.01 -6.82 4.20
CA LEU A 184 2.58 -6.72 2.80
C LEU A 184 3.79 -6.64 1.87
N ARG A 185 3.57 -7.00 0.61
CA ARG A 185 4.58 -7.01 -0.44
C ARG A 185 4.11 -6.14 -1.59
N GLY A 186 5.00 -5.30 -2.09
CA GLY A 186 4.80 -4.37 -3.20
C GLY A 186 5.95 -4.47 -4.17
#